data_AF-A0AAD5GLL5-F1
#
_entry.id   AF-A0AAD5GLL5-F1
#
_cell.length_a   1.000
_cell.length_b   1.000
_cell.length_c   1.000
_cell.angle_alpha   90.00
_cell.angle_beta   90.00
_cell.angle_gamma   90.00
#
_symmetry.space_group_name_H-M   'P 1'
#
loop_
_entity.id
_entity.type
_entity.pdbx_description
1 polymer ?
#
loop_
_entity_poly.entity_id
_entity_poly.type
_entity_poly.pdbx_seq_one_letter_code
_entity_poly.pdbx_strand_id
1 'polypeptide(L)'
;MPTRIHSIMMKLTLGFPLYLLTNISGKKYGRFANHFDPLSPIFTDRERIQVVLSDIGILAVLYATKLLVAAKGAAWVTCMYLIPVLGVHMFFVLITYLHHTHLSLPHYDSTEWNWIRGALSTIDRDFGFLNRVFHDVTHTHVLHHLISYIPHYHAKEARDAIKPVLGEFYKIDRTPIFKAMWREAKECMYIEPDEDSEHKGTYWYHKM
;
A
#
# COMPACT_ATOMS: atom_id res chain seq x y z
N MET A 1 13.02 0.87 20.46
CA MET A 1 12.16 2.08 20.49
C MET A 1 12.56 3.10 19.40
N PRO A 2 13.79 3.65 19.34
CA PRO A 2 14.15 4.68 18.32
C PRO A 2 14.08 4.17 16.88
N THR A 3 14.52 2.92 16.67
CA THR A 3 14.51 2.26 15.35
C THR A 3 13.11 2.09 14.77
N ARG A 4 12.08 1.92 15.63
CA ARG A 4 10.69 1.72 15.20
C ARG A 4 10.04 3.03 14.76
N ILE A 5 10.24 4.09 15.52
CA ILE A 5 9.78 5.44 15.15
C ILE A 5 10.44 5.87 13.83
N HIS A 6 11.76 5.68 13.72
CA HIS A 6 12.48 5.96 12.48
C HIS A 6 11.93 5.16 11.29
N SER A 7 11.68 3.86 11.45
CA SER A 7 11.09 3.02 10.41
C SER A 7 9.71 3.52 9.96
N ILE A 8 8.82 3.87 10.89
CA ILE A 8 7.50 4.42 10.56
C ILE A 8 7.65 5.74 9.79
N MET A 9 8.48 6.67 10.27
CA MET A 9 8.70 7.96 9.61
C MET A 9 9.25 7.78 8.20
N MET A 10 10.24 6.90 8.04
CA MET A 10 10.82 6.58 6.74
C MET A 10 9.77 6.01 5.79
N LYS A 11 8.95 5.05 6.23
CA LYS A 11 7.88 4.48 5.40
C LYS A 11 6.89 5.55 4.95
N LEU A 12 6.35 6.33 5.89
CA LEU A 12 5.28 7.30 5.60
C LEU A 12 5.73 8.49 4.75
N THR A 13 7.03 8.81 4.73
CA THR A 13 7.55 10.00 4.01
C THR A 13 8.37 9.62 2.77
N LEU A 14 9.42 8.82 2.95
CA LEU A 14 10.39 8.49 1.90
C LEU A 14 10.19 7.12 1.29
N GLY A 15 9.34 6.27 1.88
CA GLY A 15 9.12 4.89 1.44
C GLY A 15 8.68 4.80 -0.02
N PHE A 16 7.62 5.53 -0.38
CA PHE A 16 7.11 5.53 -1.75
C PHE A 16 8.08 6.16 -2.77
N PRO A 17 8.67 7.35 -2.53
CA PRO A 17 9.72 7.88 -3.41
C PRO A 17 10.90 6.91 -3.60
N LEU A 18 11.40 6.29 -2.53
CA LEU A 18 12.50 5.33 -2.61
C LEU A 18 12.09 4.05 -3.35
N TYR A 19 10.86 3.60 -3.19
CA TYR A 19 10.31 2.48 -3.95
C TYR A 19 10.28 2.79 -5.47
N LEU A 20 9.84 3.98 -5.86
CA LEU A 20 9.86 4.38 -7.26
C LEU A 20 11.29 4.47 -7.82
N LEU A 21 12.20 5.08 -7.07
CA LEU A 21 13.58 5.34 -7.50
C LEU A 21 14.49 4.11 -7.48
N THR A 22 14.26 3.16 -6.57
CA THR A 22 15.22 2.07 -6.32
C THR A 22 14.56 0.69 -6.12
N ASN A 23 13.23 0.61 -6.15
CA ASN A 23 12.48 -0.62 -5.93
C ASN A 23 12.84 -1.33 -4.60
N ILE A 24 13.22 -0.55 -3.57
CA ILE A 24 13.80 -1.03 -2.31
C ILE A 24 12.96 -2.08 -1.57
N SER A 25 11.63 -1.98 -1.66
CA SER A 25 10.67 -2.89 -1.02
C SER A 25 9.95 -3.81 -2.00
N GLY A 26 10.38 -3.85 -3.27
CA GLY A 26 9.76 -4.66 -4.31
C GLY A 26 10.42 -6.01 -4.53
N LYS A 27 9.96 -6.72 -5.56
CA LYS A 27 10.59 -7.95 -6.05
C LYS A 27 12.05 -7.67 -6.43
N LYS A 28 12.96 -8.55 -6.03
CA LYS A 28 14.37 -8.47 -6.44
C LYS A 28 14.53 -8.95 -7.88
N TYR A 29 15.35 -8.25 -8.65
CA TYR A 29 15.68 -8.57 -10.03
C TYR A 29 17.18 -8.75 -10.20
N GLY A 30 17.61 -9.40 -11.29
CA GLY A 30 19.03 -9.60 -11.60
C GLY A 30 19.80 -8.33 -11.99
N ARG A 31 19.12 -7.17 -12.02
CA ARG A 31 19.71 -5.85 -12.28
C ARG A 31 18.97 -4.78 -11.46
N PHE A 32 19.55 -3.58 -11.39
CA PHE A 32 18.91 -2.43 -10.76
C PHE A 32 17.54 -2.15 -11.43
N ALA A 33 16.52 -1.97 -10.60
CA ALA A 33 15.15 -1.75 -11.04
C ALA A 33 14.62 -0.45 -10.45
N ASN A 34 14.00 0.38 -11.28
CA ASN A 34 13.30 1.59 -10.89
C ASN A 34 12.09 1.79 -11.81
N HIS A 35 11.17 2.65 -11.41
CA HIS A 35 9.90 2.85 -12.11
C HIS A 35 9.96 3.88 -13.25
N PHE A 36 11.11 4.54 -13.45
CA PHE A 36 11.36 5.55 -14.48
C PHE A 36 12.25 5.01 -15.62
N ASP A 37 12.66 3.74 -15.58
CA ASP A 37 13.38 3.08 -16.67
C ASP A 37 12.36 2.28 -17.50
N PRO A 38 12.06 2.68 -18.75
CA PRO A 38 11.15 1.93 -19.61
C PRO A 38 11.63 0.50 -19.91
N LEU A 39 12.91 0.21 -19.74
CA LEU A 39 13.48 -1.12 -19.90
C LEU A 39 13.53 -1.90 -18.58
N SER A 40 13.12 -1.29 -17.45
CA SER A 40 13.15 -1.86 -16.12
C SER A 40 12.56 -3.27 -16.11
N PRO A 41 13.16 -4.23 -15.40
CA PRO A 41 12.66 -5.61 -15.35
C PRO A 41 11.29 -5.73 -14.64
N ILE A 42 10.77 -4.62 -14.10
CA ILE A 42 9.43 -4.50 -13.53
C ILE A 42 8.35 -4.59 -14.62
N PHE A 43 8.61 -4.02 -15.80
CA PHE A 43 7.61 -3.81 -16.84
C PHE A 43 7.71 -4.82 -17.98
N THR A 44 6.57 -5.15 -18.57
CA THR A 44 6.49 -5.90 -19.81
C THR A 44 6.77 -5.01 -21.03
N ASP A 45 7.06 -5.63 -22.18
CA ASP A 45 7.33 -4.90 -23.42
C ASP A 45 6.19 -3.97 -23.85
N ARG A 46 4.94 -4.30 -23.49
CA ARG A 46 3.75 -3.51 -23.83
C ARG A 46 3.61 -2.26 -22.96
N GLU A 47 4.19 -2.25 -21.77
CA GLU A 47 4.08 -1.15 -20.81
C GLU A 47 5.16 -0.09 -21.00
N ARG A 48 6.23 -0.38 -21.74
CA ARG A 48 7.38 0.53 -21.90
C ARG A 48 6.99 1.92 -22.41
N ILE A 49 6.08 1.99 -23.38
CA ILE A 49 5.58 3.27 -23.91
C ILE A 49 4.79 4.02 -22.84
N GLN A 50 4.04 3.31 -21.99
CA GLN A 50 3.29 3.93 -20.89
C GLN A 50 4.23 4.54 -19.85
N VAL A 51 5.37 3.89 -19.58
CA VAL A 51 6.42 4.44 -18.70
C VAL A 51 6.98 5.73 -19.28
N VAL A 52 7.36 5.75 -20.56
CA VAL A 52 7.86 6.97 -21.23
C VAL A 52 6.84 8.10 -21.17
N LEU A 53 5.57 7.82 -21.46
CA LEU A 53 4.50 8.83 -21.39
C LEU A 53 4.27 9.34 -19.96
N SER A 54 4.36 8.45 -18.97
CA SER A 54 4.29 8.81 -17.55
C SER A 54 5.44 9.74 -17.16
N ASP A 55 6.68 9.42 -17.56
CA ASP A 55 7.86 10.23 -17.27
C ASP A 55 7.77 11.63 -17.90
N ILE A 56 7.31 11.72 -19.15
CA ILE A 56 7.01 13.00 -19.81
C ILE A 56 5.94 13.77 -19.03
N GLY A 57 4.88 13.10 -18.58
CA GLY A 57 3.84 13.69 -17.74
C GLY A 57 4.39 14.26 -16.43
N ILE A 58 5.29 13.54 -15.76
CA ILE A 58 5.95 14.00 -14.54
C ILE A 58 6.80 15.24 -14.82
N LEU A 59 7.61 15.23 -15.90
CA LEU A 59 8.40 16.40 -16.31
C LEU A 59 7.50 17.61 -16.63
N ALA A 60 6.35 17.40 -17.27
CA ALA A 60 5.39 18.45 -17.55
C ALA A 60 4.79 19.05 -16.26
N VAL A 61 4.42 18.21 -15.29
CA VAL A 61 3.92 18.66 -13.97
C VAL A 61 5.00 19.43 -13.20
N LEU A 62 6.25 18.96 -13.22
CA LEU A 62 7.38 19.67 -12.60
C LEU A 62 7.60 21.05 -13.24
N TYR A 63 7.54 21.12 -14.57
CA TYR A 63 7.65 22.38 -15.30
C TYR A 63 6.48 23.33 -14.99
N ALA A 64 5.24 22.85 -15.02
CA ALA A 64 4.07 23.63 -14.64
C ALA A 64 4.16 24.14 -13.18
N THR A 65 4.66 23.31 -12.26
CA THR A 65 4.90 23.69 -10.87
C THR A 65 5.94 24.81 -10.77
N LYS A 66 7.03 24.73 -11.55
CA LYS A 66 8.02 25.82 -11.64
C LYS A 66 7.38 27.14 -12.11
N LEU A 67 6.53 27.09 -13.13
CA LEU A 67 5.80 28.28 -13.61
C LEU A 67 4.84 28.84 -12.55
N LEU A 68 4.14 27.97 -11.82
CA LEU A 68 3.28 28.38 -10.71
C LEU A 68 4.08 29.04 -9.58
N VAL A 69 5.27 28.52 -9.25
CA VAL A 69 6.16 29.15 -8.27
C VAL A 69 6.57 30.56 -8.73
N ALA A 70 6.90 30.72 -10.02
CA ALA A 70 7.23 32.02 -10.57
C ALA A 70 6.05 33.00 -10.55
N ALA A 71 4.82 32.51 -10.76
CA ALA A 71 3.61 33.34 -10.84
C ALA A 71 2.96 33.66 -9.49
N LYS A 72 3.01 32.74 -8.52
CA LYS A 72 2.29 32.82 -7.24
C LYS A 72 3.20 32.81 -6.00
N GLY A 73 4.50 32.58 -6.20
CA GLY A 73 5.48 32.44 -5.13
C GLY A 73 5.53 31.02 -4.55
N ALA A 74 6.69 30.66 -4.01
CA ALA A 74 6.95 29.34 -3.45
C ALA A 74 6.03 29.01 -2.26
N ALA A 75 5.76 29.98 -1.37
CA ALA A 75 4.90 29.76 -0.21
C ALA A 75 3.48 29.34 -0.62
N TRP A 76 2.92 30.00 -1.64
CA TRP A 76 1.59 29.66 -2.13
C TRP A 76 1.54 28.24 -2.71
N VAL A 77 2.51 27.88 -3.56
CA VAL A 77 2.59 26.53 -4.15
C VAL A 77 2.81 25.47 -3.08
N THR A 78 3.63 25.76 -2.07
CA THR A 78 3.84 24.83 -0.94
C THR A 78 2.54 24.56 -0.20
N CYS A 79 1.78 25.59 0.14
CA CYS A 79 0.52 25.45 0.87
C CYS A 79 -0.58 24.79 0.04
N MET A 80 -0.71 25.17 -1.23
CA MET A 80 -1.82 24.74 -2.07
C MET A 80 -1.57 23.43 -2.83
N TYR A 81 -0.31 23.04 -2.98
CA TYR A 81 0.06 21.86 -3.77
C TYR A 81 0.95 20.89 -3.00
N LEU A 82 2.12 21.33 -2.51
CA LEU A 82 3.07 20.40 -1.88
C LEU A 82 2.53 19.75 -0.61
N ILE A 83 1.93 20.52 0.31
CA ILE A 83 1.35 19.99 1.55
C ILE A 83 0.21 18.99 1.26
N PRO A 84 -0.78 19.30 0.40
CA PRO A 84 -1.79 18.33 0.00
C PRO A 84 -1.23 17.06 -0.63
N VAL A 85 -0.25 17.19 -1.54
CA VAL A 85 0.41 16.05 -2.18
C VAL A 85 1.08 15.16 -1.12
N LEU A 86 1.84 15.74 -0.20
CA LEU A 86 2.45 14.99 0.90
C LEU A 86 1.40 14.31 1.79
N GLY A 87 0.29 14.98 2.07
CA GLY A 87 -0.85 14.41 2.79
C GLY A 87 -1.40 13.16 2.11
N VAL A 88 -1.71 13.25 0.81
CA VAL A 88 -2.19 12.11 0.00
C VAL A 88 -1.19 10.96 0.03
N HIS A 89 0.11 11.24 -0.14
CA HIS A 89 1.16 10.22 -0.09
C HIS A 89 1.23 9.52 1.27
N MET A 90 1.22 10.29 2.37
CA MET A 90 1.24 9.72 3.72
C MET A 90 0.04 8.82 3.97
N PHE A 91 -1.17 9.23 3.57
CA PHE A 91 -2.37 8.41 3.74
C PHE A 91 -2.37 7.19 2.84
N PHE A 92 -1.92 7.31 1.59
CA PHE A 92 -1.78 6.18 0.67
C PHE A 92 -0.87 5.09 1.26
N VAL A 93 0.32 5.48 1.77
CA VAL A 93 1.24 4.54 2.41
C VAL A 93 0.66 3.98 3.71
N LEU A 94 0.01 4.81 4.53
CA LEU A 94 -0.61 4.36 5.79
C LEU A 94 -1.71 3.33 5.55
N ILE A 95 -2.59 3.59 4.59
CA ILE A 95 -3.67 2.68 4.19
C ILE A 95 -3.05 1.37 3.72
N THR A 96 -2.19 1.40 2.69
CA THR A 96 -1.58 0.17 2.16
C THR A 96 -0.81 -0.62 3.23
N TYR A 97 -0.04 0.07 4.08
CA TYR A 97 0.69 -0.57 5.19
C TYR A 97 -0.25 -1.29 6.15
N LEU A 98 -1.27 -0.61 6.68
CA LEU A 98 -2.17 -1.23 7.66
C LEU A 98 -3.02 -2.34 7.05
N HIS A 99 -3.46 -2.23 5.80
CA HIS A 99 -4.27 -3.29 5.20
C HIS A 99 -3.47 -4.54 4.82
N HIS A 100 -2.15 -4.44 4.66
CA HIS A 100 -1.28 -5.55 4.25
C HIS A 100 -0.22 -5.93 5.30
N THR A 101 -0.33 -5.42 6.52
CA THR A 101 0.57 -5.79 7.62
C THR A 101 -0.25 -6.02 8.87
N HIS A 102 -0.39 -7.29 9.26
CA HIS A 102 -1.06 -7.71 10.49
C HIS A 102 -0.65 -9.15 10.82
N LEU A 103 -0.57 -9.51 12.11
CA LEU A 103 -0.21 -10.85 12.57
C LEU A 103 -1.12 -11.97 12.03
N SER A 104 -2.37 -11.64 11.73
CA SER A 104 -3.35 -12.60 11.22
C SER A 104 -3.35 -12.73 9.69
N LEU A 105 -2.39 -12.13 8.99
CA LEU A 105 -2.30 -12.20 7.54
C LEU A 105 -1.19 -13.18 7.13
N PRO A 106 -1.54 -14.21 6.34
CA PRO A 106 -0.57 -15.15 5.82
C PRO A 106 0.22 -14.53 4.66
N HIS A 107 1.48 -14.93 4.55
CA HIS A 107 2.33 -14.71 3.40
C HIS A 107 2.58 -16.05 2.74
N TYR A 108 2.58 -16.09 1.41
CA TYR A 108 2.71 -17.33 0.66
C TYR A 108 3.92 -17.25 -0.28
N ASP A 109 4.69 -18.33 -0.34
CA ASP A 109 5.66 -18.52 -1.41
C ASP A 109 4.99 -19.03 -2.70
N SER A 110 5.80 -19.28 -3.74
CA SER A 110 5.29 -19.74 -5.03
C SER A 110 4.63 -21.13 -5.02
N THR A 111 4.81 -21.93 -3.96
CA THR A 111 4.22 -23.27 -3.85
C THR A 111 2.79 -23.23 -3.33
N GLU A 112 2.47 -22.27 -2.44
CA GLU A 112 1.15 -22.13 -1.82
C GLU A 112 0.34 -20.96 -2.38
N TRP A 113 0.98 -20.02 -3.08
CA TRP A 113 0.31 -18.83 -3.61
C TRP A 113 -0.65 -19.17 -4.76
N ASN A 114 -1.85 -18.60 -4.69
CA ASN A 114 -2.77 -18.49 -5.81
C ASN A 114 -3.52 -17.14 -5.72
N TRP A 115 -4.28 -16.80 -6.75
CA TRP A 115 -4.95 -15.49 -6.82
C TRP A 115 -5.89 -15.23 -5.61
N ILE A 116 -6.71 -16.21 -5.22
CA ILE A 116 -7.64 -16.07 -4.10
C ILE A 116 -6.89 -15.87 -2.77
N ARG A 117 -5.88 -16.71 -2.51
CA ARG A 117 -5.06 -16.61 -1.30
C ARG A 117 -4.34 -15.26 -1.22
N GLY A 118 -3.74 -14.82 -2.33
CA GLY A 118 -3.12 -13.51 -2.41
C GLY A 118 -4.10 -12.35 -2.20
N ALA A 119 -5.29 -12.41 -2.81
CA ALA A 119 -6.32 -11.39 -2.65
C ALA A 119 -6.87 -11.31 -1.22
N LEU A 120 -6.91 -12.45 -0.50
CA LEU A 120 -7.34 -12.53 0.89
C LEU A 120 -6.22 -12.26 1.92
N SER A 121 -4.96 -12.09 1.48
CA SER A 121 -3.85 -11.61 2.33
C SER A 121 -3.96 -10.10 2.61
N THR A 122 -5.12 -9.68 3.10
CA THR A 122 -5.42 -8.30 3.47
C THR A 122 -6.52 -8.24 4.54
N ILE A 123 -6.59 -7.11 5.24
CA ILE A 123 -7.50 -6.91 6.38
C ILE A 123 -8.18 -5.55 6.27
N ASP A 124 -9.51 -5.50 6.46
CA ASP A 124 -10.23 -4.23 6.57
C ASP A 124 -9.84 -3.52 7.88
N ARG A 125 -9.79 -2.18 7.85
CA ARG A 125 -9.44 -1.35 9.00
C ARG A 125 -10.54 -0.34 9.33
N ASP A 126 -10.70 0.00 10.61
CA ASP A 126 -11.58 1.10 11.02
C ASP A 126 -10.80 2.36 11.38
N PHE A 127 -10.88 3.39 10.53
CA PHE A 127 -10.22 4.67 10.71
C PHE A 127 -11.16 5.74 11.32
N GLY A 128 -12.35 5.36 11.80
CA GLY A 128 -13.32 6.28 12.37
C GLY A 128 -13.86 7.28 11.34
N PHE A 129 -13.83 8.59 11.65
CA PHE A 129 -14.37 9.61 10.75
C PHE A 129 -13.66 9.63 9.38
N LEU A 130 -12.39 9.21 9.34
CA LEU A 130 -11.60 9.15 8.11
C LEU A 130 -12.12 8.10 7.12
N ASN A 131 -12.91 7.12 7.57
CA ASN A 131 -13.58 6.20 6.64
C ASN A 131 -14.43 6.99 5.64
N ARG A 132 -15.17 8.01 6.11
CA ARG A 132 -15.99 8.85 5.22
C ARG A 132 -15.14 9.69 4.26
N VAL A 133 -14.02 10.21 4.74
CA VAL A 133 -13.06 11.01 3.95
C VAL A 133 -12.45 10.17 2.83
N PHE A 134 -12.14 8.89 3.10
CA PHE A 134 -11.57 7.96 2.13
C PHE A 134 -12.62 7.08 1.43
N HIS A 135 -13.88 7.52 1.40
CA HIS A 135 -14.96 6.81 0.69
C HIS A 135 -15.11 5.34 1.10
N ASP A 136 -14.93 5.04 2.38
CA ASP A 136 -15.01 3.73 3.01
C ASP A 136 -14.00 2.70 2.47
N VAL A 137 -12.96 3.13 1.73
CA VAL A 137 -11.90 2.22 1.23
C VAL A 137 -11.25 1.40 2.34
N THR A 138 -11.17 1.98 3.54
CA THR A 138 -10.64 1.34 4.75
C THR A 138 -11.49 0.14 5.19
N HIS A 139 -12.79 0.16 4.91
CA HIS A 139 -13.77 -0.86 5.31
C HIS A 139 -14.11 -1.84 4.19
N THR A 140 -13.56 -1.63 3.00
CA THR A 140 -13.89 -2.38 1.78
C THR A 140 -12.63 -2.83 1.05
N HIS A 141 -11.49 -2.87 1.72
CA HIS A 141 -10.22 -3.17 1.07
C HIS A 141 -10.09 -4.66 0.74
N VAL A 142 -10.62 -5.55 1.59
CA VAL A 142 -10.76 -6.98 1.26
C VAL A 142 -11.61 -7.16 0.01
N LEU A 143 -12.75 -6.47 -0.08
CA LEU A 143 -13.59 -6.47 -1.28
C LEU A 143 -12.81 -5.94 -2.48
N HIS A 144 -12.06 -4.85 -2.32
CA HIS A 144 -11.30 -4.24 -3.41
C HIS A 144 -10.27 -5.21 -4.01
N HIS A 145 -9.62 -6.04 -3.20
CA HIS A 145 -8.69 -7.05 -3.71
C HIS A 145 -9.39 -8.19 -4.47
N LEU A 146 -10.59 -8.56 -4.05
CA LEU A 146 -11.39 -9.59 -4.75
C LEU A 146 -12.05 -9.04 -6.01
N ILE A 147 -12.59 -7.82 -5.96
CA ILE A 147 -13.44 -7.22 -6.99
C ILE A 147 -13.19 -5.70 -7.07
N SER A 148 -12.05 -5.33 -7.65
CA SER A 148 -11.56 -3.93 -7.69
C SER A 148 -12.38 -2.98 -8.57
N TYR A 149 -13.23 -3.50 -9.46
CA TYR A 149 -14.02 -2.71 -10.39
C TYR A 149 -15.36 -2.22 -9.81
N ILE A 150 -15.74 -2.65 -8.61
CA ILE A 150 -16.94 -2.13 -7.93
C ILE A 150 -16.66 -0.69 -7.48
N PRO A 151 -17.50 0.27 -7.86
CA PRO A 151 -17.30 1.66 -7.47
C PRO A 151 -17.53 1.86 -5.97
N HIS A 152 -16.82 2.83 -5.38
CA HIS A 152 -16.83 3.08 -3.93
C HIS A 152 -18.24 3.32 -3.35
N TYR A 153 -19.19 3.82 -4.14
CA TYR A 153 -20.56 4.07 -3.71
C TYR A 153 -21.42 2.80 -3.56
N HIS A 154 -21.03 1.67 -4.15
CA HIS A 154 -21.61 0.34 -3.90
C HIS A 154 -20.69 -0.60 -3.10
N ALA A 155 -19.44 -0.19 -2.84
CA ALA A 155 -18.46 -1.05 -2.20
C ALA A 155 -18.90 -1.56 -0.82
N LYS A 156 -19.59 -0.75 0.00
CA LYS A 156 -20.09 -1.20 1.30
C LYS A 156 -21.16 -2.30 1.20
N GLU A 157 -22.10 -2.12 0.28
CA GLU A 157 -23.17 -3.09 0.01
C GLU A 157 -22.57 -4.42 -0.44
N ALA A 158 -21.67 -4.38 -1.43
CA ALA A 158 -20.98 -5.56 -1.93
C ALA A 158 -20.13 -6.23 -0.83
N ARG A 159 -19.44 -5.44 0.00
CA ARG A 159 -18.62 -5.94 1.12
C ARG A 159 -19.50 -6.69 2.12
N ASP A 160 -20.66 -6.14 2.46
CA ASP A 160 -21.59 -6.79 3.39
C ASP A 160 -22.21 -8.06 2.79
N ALA A 161 -22.42 -8.11 1.47
CA ALA A 161 -22.89 -9.30 0.77
C ALA A 161 -21.86 -10.44 0.70
N ILE A 162 -20.55 -10.14 0.56
CA ILE A 162 -19.51 -11.17 0.46
C ILE A 162 -19.03 -11.70 1.82
N LYS A 163 -19.21 -10.93 2.90
CA LYS A 163 -18.78 -11.33 4.26
C LYS A 163 -19.25 -12.74 4.66
N PRO A 164 -20.53 -13.12 4.50
CA PRO A 164 -21.00 -14.47 4.85
C PRO A 164 -20.35 -15.57 4.00
N VAL A 165 -20.00 -15.25 2.75
CA VAL A 165 -19.33 -16.20 1.82
C VAL A 165 -17.88 -16.42 2.24
N LEU A 166 -17.20 -15.36 2.67
CA LEU A 166 -15.81 -15.44 3.11
C LEU A 166 -15.65 -16.07 4.50
N GLY A 167 -16.65 -15.95 5.38
CA GLY A 167 -16.62 -16.54 6.72
C GLY A 167 -15.35 -16.15 7.49
N GLU A 168 -14.60 -17.15 7.95
CA GLU A 168 -13.37 -16.96 8.73
C GLU A 168 -12.22 -16.30 7.97
N PHE A 169 -12.27 -16.31 6.63
CA PHE A 169 -11.27 -15.65 5.79
C PHE A 169 -11.48 -14.13 5.72
N TYR A 170 -12.66 -13.61 6.07
CA TYR A 170 -12.86 -12.18 6.18
C TYR A 170 -12.19 -11.65 7.45
N LYS A 171 -11.17 -10.80 7.29
CA LYS A 171 -10.45 -10.16 8.40
C LYS A 171 -10.84 -8.69 8.51
N ILE A 172 -11.05 -8.24 9.75
CA ILE A 172 -11.21 -6.83 10.10
C ILE A 172 -10.49 -6.52 11.42
N ASP A 173 -9.79 -5.40 11.47
CA ASP A 173 -9.22 -4.86 12.71
C ASP A 173 -9.73 -3.43 12.98
N ARG A 174 -10.37 -3.27 14.14
CA ARG A 174 -10.94 -2.00 14.60
C ARG A 174 -10.02 -1.23 15.57
N THR A 175 -8.77 -1.68 15.71
CA THR A 175 -7.78 -0.99 16.53
C THR A 175 -7.54 0.43 15.99
N PRO A 176 -7.58 1.49 16.84
CA PRO A 176 -7.35 2.86 16.40
C PRO A 176 -6.02 3.02 15.65
N ILE A 177 -6.02 3.83 14.59
CA ILE A 177 -4.93 3.98 13.61
C ILE A 177 -3.54 4.02 14.24
N PHE A 178 -3.31 4.93 15.20
CA PHE A 178 -1.98 5.09 15.81
C PHE A 178 -1.57 3.87 16.64
N LYS A 179 -2.52 3.22 17.32
CA LYS A 179 -2.27 1.99 18.08
C LYS A 179 -1.99 0.81 17.15
N ALA A 180 -2.75 0.69 16.06
CA ALA A 180 -2.53 -0.31 15.03
C ALA A 180 -1.14 -0.13 14.39
N MET A 181 -0.83 1.07 13.92
CA MET A 181 0.47 1.41 13.31
C MET A 181 1.64 1.10 14.25
N TRP A 182 1.50 1.45 15.54
CA TRP A 182 2.52 1.12 16.53
C TRP A 182 2.65 -0.39 16.76
N ARG A 183 1.53 -1.12 16.87
CA ARG A 183 1.52 -2.58 17.01
C ARG A 183 2.19 -3.24 15.81
N GLU A 184 1.79 -2.91 14.58
CA GLU A 184 2.37 -3.52 13.38
C GLU A 184 3.86 -3.21 13.25
N ALA A 185 4.29 -1.99 13.59
CA ALA A 185 5.71 -1.66 13.56
C ALA A 185 6.51 -2.40 14.64
N LYS A 186 5.89 -2.83 15.74
CA LYS A 186 6.53 -3.60 16.80
C LYS A 186 6.55 -5.09 16.49
N GLU A 187 5.41 -5.63 16.07
CA GLU A 187 5.12 -7.08 16.03
C GLU A 187 5.27 -7.68 14.63
N CYS A 188 5.17 -6.90 13.55
CA CYS A 188 5.22 -7.41 12.17
C CYS A 188 6.56 -7.07 11.50
N MET A 189 7.64 -7.69 11.98
CA MET A 189 9.01 -7.36 11.59
C MET A 189 9.66 -8.37 10.64
N TYR A 190 9.42 -9.66 10.88
CA TYR A 190 9.89 -10.76 10.06
C TYR A 190 8.82 -11.84 10.04
N ILE A 191 8.81 -12.64 8.97
CA ILE A 191 7.89 -13.75 8.79
C ILE A 191 8.66 -15.06 8.96
N GLU A 192 8.02 -16.06 9.55
CA GLU A 192 8.57 -17.42 9.72
C GLU A 192 7.64 -18.45 9.11
N PRO A 193 8.17 -19.61 8.67
CA PRO A 193 7.34 -20.69 8.15
C PRO A 193 6.34 -21.18 9.20
N ASP A 194 5.16 -21.57 8.73
CA ASP A 194 4.15 -22.24 9.57
C ASP A 194 4.56 -23.70 9.81
N GLU A 195 5.40 -23.93 10.83
CA GLU A 195 6.01 -25.23 11.13
C GLU A 195 4.99 -26.33 11.47
N ASP A 196 3.82 -25.94 11.99
CA ASP A 196 2.77 -26.86 12.44
C ASP A 196 1.74 -27.19 11.35
N SER A 197 1.87 -26.62 10.14
CA SER A 197 0.91 -26.80 9.05
C SER A 197 1.41 -27.77 7.97
N GLU A 198 0.47 -28.46 7.32
CA GLU A 198 0.75 -29.22 6.09
C GLU A 198 1.19 -28.30 4.91
N HIS A 199 0.89 -27.00 5.01
CA HIS A 199 1.15 -25.98 3.99
C HIS A 199 2.51 -25.29 4.19
N LYS A 200 3.59 -26.02 3.90
CA LYS A 200 4.98 -25.59 4.15
C LYS A 200 5.41 -24.27 3.50
N GLY A 201 4.67 -23.77 2.51
CA GLY A 201 4.90 -22.48 1.86
C GLY A 201 4.12 -21.31 2.47
N THR A 202 3.50 -21.48 3.64
CA THR A 202 2.78 -20.43 4.38
C THR A 202 3.69 -19.86 5.47
N TYR A 203 3.67 -18.53 5.60
CA TYR A 203 4.49 -17.80 6.56
C TYR A 203 3.66 -16.77 7.33
N TRP A 204 4.01 -16.56 8.59
CA TRP A 204 3.30 -15.66 9.49
C TRP A 204 4.25 -14.67 10.16
N TYR A 205 3.75 -13.50 10.52
CA TYR A 205 4.47 -12.64 11.44
C TYR A 205 4.43 -13.24 12.84
N HIS A 206 5.58 -13.26 13.52
CA HIS A 206 5.66 -13.68 14.92
C HIS A 206 5.89 -12.50 15.84
N LYS A 207 5.19 -12.51 16.99
CA LYS A 207 5.42 -11.52 18.04
C LYS A 207 6.82 -11.72 18.61
N MET A 208 7.62 -10.65 18.58
CA MET A 208 8.82 -10.53 19.40
C MET A 208 8.46 -10.41 20.89
#